data_AF-A0A1V2CAC3-F1
#
_entry.id   AF-A0A1V2CAC3-F1
#
_cell.length_a   1.000
_cell.length_b   1.000
_cell.length_c   1.000
_cell.angle_alpha   90.00
_cell.angle_beta   90.00
_cell.angle_gamma   90.00
#
_symmetry.space_group_name_H-M   'P 1'
#
loop_
_entity.id
_entity.type
_entity.pdbx_description
1 polymer ?
#
loop_
_entity_poly.entity_id
_entity_poly.type
_entity_poly.pdbx_seq_one_letter_code
_entity_poly.pdbx_strand_id
1 'polypeptide(L)'
;MEINNINTLGQLKAAGYKSISIKDELRNNLREKIKSGKPVFEGVHGFENTVIPELERAILSRHNINLLGLRGQAKTRLARKMVELLDEYIPFVEGSEINDDPLNPISRFARDLIAEKGDETPISWLHRNERFFEKLATPDVTVADLIGDVDPIKAANLKLSYADDRVIHFGMIPRANRCIFVINELPDLQARIQVALFNILQEGDIQIRGFKLRMPLDMQFIFTANPEDYTNRGSIVTPLKDRIGSQILTHYPESVAIARTITEQEAKLDETQHKLVHVPSLAKDILEQISFEARDSEYIDNKSGVSARMSITAYENLMSTAERRALKAGVDKTTLRLSDFIGIIPAITGKVELVYEGEQEGAAAVAQNLIGSAIRTLFPTLLPKIEKLEKPDAKTPYSDLIEWFFAESGFELLDDASDKEYQAILDEVTPLDVLLKKYQPQLDKKDQYFMKEFILWGLVEYKKLSKDRFAQGHQFKDMYGSYISKL
;
A
#
# COMPACT_ATOMS: atom_id res chain seq x y z
N MET A 1 -34.62 8.26 6.88
CA MET A 1 -34.96 9.05 8.08
C MET A 1 -34.39 10.43 7.82
N GLU A 2 -35.19 11.50 7.81
CA GLU A 2 -34.63 12.85 7.65
C GLU A 2 -34.01 13.29 8.98
N ILE A 3 -32.73 12.99 9.12
CA ILE A 3 -31.93 13.15 10.34
C ILE A 3 -31.93 14.61 10.83
N ASN A 4 -32.02 15.57 9.91
CA ASN A 4 -31.96 17.02 10.16
C ASN A 4 -33.07 17.56 11.08
N ASN A 5 -34.15 16.80 11.29
CA ASN A 5 -35.29 17.25 12.10
C ASN A 5 -35.34 16.62 13.50
N ILE A 6 -34.34 15.82 13.88
CA ILE A 6 -34.29 15.10 15.17
C ILE A 6 -33.11 15.61 15.98
N ASN A 7 -33.40 16.51 16.91
CA ASN A 7 -32.41 17.22 17.72
C ASN A 7 -32.56 16.95 19.23
N THR A 8 -33.58 16.18 19.64
CA THR A 8 -33.76 15.81 21.05
C THR A 8 -33.95 14.31 21.26
N LEU A 9 -33.69 13.85 22.48
CA LEU A 9 -33.91 12.48 22.90
C LEU A 9 -35.37 12.03 22.72
N GLY A 10 -36.34 12.90 23.02
CA GLY A 10 -37.76 12.63 22.83
C GLY A 10 -38.13 12.38 21.37
N GLN A 11 -37.60 13.21 20.45
CA GLN A 11 -37.80 13.02 19.01
C GLN A 11 -37.15 11.73 18.51
N LEU A 12 -35.96 11.41 19.02
CA LEU A 12 -35.25 10.18 18.67
C LEU A 12 -36.04 8.92 19.04
N LYS A 13 -36.61 8.91 20.27
CA LYS A 13 -37.50 7.83 20.74
C LYS A 13 -38.77 7.76 19.90
N ALA A 14 -39.41 8.89 19.62
CA ALA A 14 -40.64 8.95 18.81
C ALA A 14 -40.43 8.45 17.37
N ALA A 15 -39.24 8.67 16.81
CA ALA A 15 -38.87 8.16 15.50
C ALA A 15 -38.51 6.67 15.50
N GLY A 16 -38.51 6.00 16.66
CA GLY A 16 -38.28 4.57 16.79
C GLY A 16 -36.83 4.13 16.58
N TYR A 17 -35.87 5.05 16.75
CA TYR A 17 -34.44 4.72 16.64
C TYR A 17 -34.07 3.65 17.67
N LYS A 18 -33.28 2.67 17.25
CA LYS A 18 -32.73 1.63 18.12
C LYS A 18 -31.23 1.66 18.05
N SER A 19 -30.59 1.80 19.20
CA SER A 19 -29.15 1.68 19.27
C SER A 19 -28.73 0.23 19.03
N ILE A 20 -27.70 0.07 18.21
CA ILE A 20 -27.05 -1.19 17.90
C ILE A 20 -25.56 -1.04 18.17
N SER A 21 -24.92 -2.14 18.59
CA SER A 21 -23.47 -2.14 18.78
C SER A 21 -22.76 -1.96 17.45
N ILE A 22 -21.57 -1.36 17.43
CA ILE A 22 -20.78 -1.20 16.21
C ILE A 22 -20.49 -2.55 15.54
N LYS A 23 -20.34 -3.62 16.35
CA LYS A 23 -20.11 -4.97 15.84
C LYS A 23 -21.36 -5.55 15.17
N ASP A 24 -22.55 -5.26 15.69
CA ASP A 24 -23.81 -5.65 15.04
C ASP A 24 -24.11 -4.81 13.80
N GLU A 25 -23.80 -3.52 13.83
CA GLU A 25 -23.88 -2.61 12.70
C GLU A 25 -23.01 -3.10 11.52
N LEU A 26 -21.70 -3.26 11.76
CA LEU A 26 -20.76 -3.80 10.77
C LEU A 26 -21.25 -5.13 10.20
N ARG A 27 -21.72 -6.02 11.07
CA ARG A 27 -22.24 -7.33 10.68
C ARG A 27 -23.50 -7.24 9.82
N ASN A 28 -24.46 -6.40 10.19
CA ASN A 28 -25.73 -6.27 9.46
C ASN A 28 -25.50 -5.67 8.08
N ASN A 29 -24.75 -4.56 8.02
CA ASN A 29 -24.43 -3.88 6.77
C ASN A 29 -23.58 -4.74 5.84
N LEU A 30 -22.64 -5.52 6.39
CA LEU A 30 -21.90 -6.51 5.61
C LEU A 30 -22.83 -7.57 5.00
N ARG A 31 -23.78 -8.11 5.77
CA ARG A 31 -24.73 -9.12 5.27
C ARG A 31 -25.57 -8.58 4.12
N GLU A 32 -26.02 -7.33 4.21
CA GLU A 32 -26.76 -6.69 3.13
C GLU A 32 -25.89 -6.50 1.88
N LYS A 33 -24.65 -6.04 2.06
CA LYS A 33 -23.69 -5.84 0.97
C LYS A 33 -23.40 -7.16 0.24
N ILE A 34 -23.11 -8.23 0.98
CA ILE A 34 -22.91 -9.59 0.43
C ILE A 34 -24.15 -10.07 -0.33
N LYS A 35 -25.35 -9.95 0.26
CA LYS A 35 -26.61 -10.36 -0.40
C LYS A 35 -26.88 -9.60 -1.70
N SER A 36 -26.47 -8.34 -1.77
CA SER A 36 -26.63 -7.51 -2.95
C SER A 36 -25.64 -7.82 -4.08
N GLY A 37 -24.62 -8.64 -3.83
CA GLY A 37 -23.56 -8.95 -4.80
C GLY A 37 -22.60 -7.79 -5.07
N LYS A 38 -22.67 -6.70 -4.29
CA LYS A 38 -21.77 -5.54 -4.43
C LYS A 38 -20.42 -5.83 -3.76
N PRO A 39 -19.28 -5.39 -4.33
CA PRO A 39 -17.98 -5.55 -3.71
C PRO A 39 -17.92 -4.89 -2.33
N VAL A 40 -17.43 -5.61 -1.31
CA VAL A 40 -17.40 -5.11 0.07
C VAL A 40 -16.33 -4.03 0.25
N PHE A 41 -15.15 -4.24 -0.33
CA PHE A 41 -13.99 -3.36 -0.19
C PHE A 41 -13.53 -2.87 -1.57
N GLU A 42 -14.17 -1.82 -2.08
CA GLU A 42 -13.84 -1.26 -3.39
C GLU A 42 -12.43 -0.64 -3.41
N GLY A 43 -11.70 -0.88 -4.51
CA GLY A 43 -10.34 -0.35 -4.72
C GLY A 43 -9.25 -1.09 -3.92
N VAL A 44 -9.54 -2.30 -3.42
CA VAL A 44 -8.57 -3.24 -2.87
C VAL A 44 -8.48 -4.42 -3.84
N HIS A 45 -7.33 -4.60 -4.48
CA HIS A 45 -7.14 -5.61 -5.53
C HIS A 45 -6.27 -6.76 -5.06
N GLY A 46 -6.59 -7.98 -5.49
CA GLY A 46 -5.80 -9.19 -5.24
C GLY A 46 -6.07 -9.87 -3.90
N PHE A 47 -7.07 -9.41 -3.15
CA PHE A 47 -7.48 -9.95 -1.86
C PHE A 47 -8.84 -10.67 -1.90
N GLU A 48 -9.49 -10.72 -3.07
CA GLU A 48 -10.87 -11.16 -3.27
C GLU A 48 -11.10 -12.61 -2.82
N ASN A 49 -10.09 -13.47 -3.00
CA ASN A 49 -10.18 -14.89 -2.70
C ASN A 49 -9.38 -15.31 -1.45
N THR A 50 -8.69 -14.38 -0.80
CA THR A 50 -7.76 -14.65 0.31
C THR A 50 -8.15 -13.84 1.56
N VAL A 51 -7.77 -12.57 1.61
CA VAL A 51 -7.90 -11.69 2.77
C VAL A 51 -9.34 -11.22 2.98
N ILE A 52 -10.07 -10.88 1.92
CA ILE A 52 -11.44 -10.37 2.02
C ILE A 52 -12.38 -11.42 2.65
N PRO A 53 -12.42 -12.69 2.19
CA PRO A 53 -13.26 -13.71 2.82
C PRO A 53 -12.93 -13.96 4.30
N GLU A 54 -11.65 -13.87 4.69
CA GLU A 54 -11.26 -13.96 6.11
C GLU A 54 -11.77 -12.78 6.93
N LEU A 55 -11.68 -11.56 6.37
CA LEU A 55 -12.17 -10.35 7.00
C LEU A 55 -13.70 -10.38 7.15
N GLU A 56 -14.42 -10.83 6.12
CA GLU A 56 -15.86 -11.01 6.18
C GLU A 56 -16.26 -11.98 7.30
N ARG A 57 -15.60 -13.14 7.39
CA ARG A 57 -15.83 -14.10 8.47
C ARG A 57 -15.54 -13.51 9.85
N ALA A 58 -14.49 -12.69 9.99
CA ALA A 58 -14.16 -12.03 11.24
C ALA A 58 -15.24 -11.03 11.67
N ILE A 59 -15.73 -10.20 10.73
CA ILE A 59 -16.82 -9.25 10.97
C ILE A 59 -18.12 -9.99 11.33
N LEU A 60 -18.47 -11.04 10.57
CA LEU A 60 -19.67 -11.85 10.85
C LEU A 60 -19.63 -12.52 12.22
N SER A 61 -18.43 -12.85 12.70
CA SER A 61 -18.15 -13.43 14.02
C SER A 61 -18.00 -12.37 15.13
N ARG A 62 -18.08 -11.07 14.82
CA ARG A 62 -17.90 -9.95 15.77
C ARG A 62 -16.52 -9.91 16.44
N HIS A 63 -15.51 -10.42 15.74
CA HIS A 63 -14.16 -10.50 16.26
C HIS A 63 -13.44 -9.15 16.20
N ASN A 64 -12.57 -8.90 17.16
CA ASN A 64 -11.48 -7.96 16.96
C ASN A 64 -10.46 -8.61 16.01
N ILE A 65 -9.87 -7.80 15.12
CA ILE A 65 -9.10 -8.29 13.97
C ILE A 65 -7.64 -7.91 14.15
N ASN A 66 -6.73 -8.81 13.81
CA ASN A 66 -5.31 -8.51 13.66
C ASN A 66 -4.88 -8.82 12.22
N LEU A 67 -4.49 -7.78 11.49
CA LEU A 67 -3.96 -7.86 10.14
C LEU A 67 -2.45 -8.03 10.23
N LEU A 68 -1.97 -9.18 9.78
CA LEU A 68 -0.57 -9.57 9.84
C LEU A 68 0.03 -9.49 8.44
N GLY A 69 1.14 -8.78 8.28
CA GLY A 69 1.86 -8.78 7.02
C GLY A 69 2.98 -7.76 6.98
N LEU A 70 3.78 -7.81 5.92
CA LEU A 70 4.88 -6.87 5.72
C LEU A 70 4.36 -5.45 5.42
N ARG A 71 5.29 -4.49 5.38
CA ARG A 71 4.97 -3.09 5.14
C ARG A 71 4.39 -2.90 3.74
N GLY A 72 3.30 -2.14 3.65
CA GLY A 72 2.67 -1.82 2.36
C GLY A 72 1.83 -2.94 1.72
N GLN A 73 1.40 -3.95 2.49
CA GLN A 73 0.40 -4.95 2.07
C GLN A 73 -1.05 -4.49 2.33
N ALA A 74 -1.34 -3.20 2.13
CA ALA A 74 -2.68 -2.60 2.25
C ALA A 74 -3.45 -2.79 3.59
N LYS A 75 -2.80 -3.22 4.69
CA LYS A 75 -3.45 -3.44 6.01
C LYS A 75 -4.30 -2.24 6.50
N THR A 76 -3.70 -1.05 6.57
CA THR A 76 -4.38 0.18 7.02
C THR A 76 -5.46 0.62 6.04
N ARG A 77 -5.27 0.41 4.73
CA ARG A 77 -6.28 0.70 3.71
C ARG A 77 -7.51 -0.15 3.93
N LEU A 78 -7.33 -1.44 4.19
CA LEU A 78 -8.41 -2.39 4.46
C LEU A 78 -9.19 -1.99 5.74
N ALA A 79 -8.47 -1.65 6.80
CA ALA A 79 -9.07 -1.16 8.05
C ALA A 79 -9.91 0.11 7.82
N ARG A 80 -9.40 1.08 7.04
CA ARG A 80 -10.10 2.32 6.72
C ARG A 80 -11.35 2.08 5.88
N LYS A 81 -11.33 1.10 4.98
CA LYS A 81 -12.50 0.73 4.16
C LYS A 81 -13.64 0.11 4.97
N MET A 82 -13.39 -0.41 6.18
CA MET A 82 -14.47 -0.88 7.06
C MET A 82 -15.42 0.24 7.50
N VAL A 83 -15.01 1.51 7.43
CA VAL A 83 -15.89 2.66 7.69
C VAL A 83 -17.07 2.71 6.72
N GLU A 84 -16.90 2.21 5.50
CA GLU A 84 -17.98 2.14 4.49
C GLU A 84 -19.09 1.15 4.87
N LEU A 85 -18.85 0.28 5.86
CA LEU A 85 -19.83 -0.64 6.43
C LEU A 85 -20.56 -0.06 7.64
N LEU A 86 -20.24 1.17 8.06
CA LEU A 86 -20.98 1.87 9.11
C LEU A 86 -22.17 2.64 8.50
N ASP A 87 -23.22 2.76 9.30
CA ASP A 87 -24.35 3.64 9.06
C ASP A 87 -23.85 5.07 8.91
N GLU A 88 -24.45 5.81 7.97
CA GLU A 88 -23.98 7.14 7.59
C GLU A 88 -23.90 8.11 8.79
N TYR A 89 -24.86 8.01 9.71
CA TYR A 89 -24.92 8.83 10.91
C TYR A 89 -25.42 8.04 12.11
N ILE A 90 -24.86 8.36 13.29
CA ILE A 90 -25.36 7.90 14.59
C ILE A 90 -25.63 9.09 15.52
N PRO A 91 -26.66 9.04 16.37
CA PRO A 91 -26.93 10.10 17.33
C PRO A 91 -25.99 9.98 18.53
N PHE A 92 -25.60 11.11 19.12
CA PHE A 92 -24.87 11.20 20.38
C PHE A 92 -25.40 12.36 21.23
N VAL A 93 -25.22 12.29 22.55
CA VAL A 93 -25.62 13.37 23.46
C VAL A 93 -24.75 14.60 23.22
N GLU A 94 -25.36 15.75 22.95
CA GLU A 94 -24.61 16.99 22.64
C GLU A 94 -23.70 17.38 23.81
N GLY A 95 -22.43 17.67 23.52
CA GLY A 95 -21.41 17.99 24.52
C GLY A 95 -20.71 16.78 25.16
N SER A 96 -21.11 15.54 24.84
CA SER A 96 -20.38 14.34 25.30
C SER A 96 -18.98 14.27 24.68
N GLU A 97 -17.96 14.09 25.52
CA GLU A 97 -16.57 13.86 25.07
C GLU A 97 -16.34 12.45 24.48
N ILE A 98 -17.27 11.51 24.71
CA ILE A 98 -17.11 10.09 24.37
C ILE A 98 -18.25 9.57 23.48
N ASN A 99 -18.90 10.45 22.71
CA ASN A 99 -19.98 10.08 21.79
C ASN A 99 -21.08 9.22 22.47
N ASP A 100 -21.51 9.61 23.67
CA ASP A 100 -22.50 8.87 24.44
C ASP A 100 -23.76 8.61 23.62
N ASP A 101 -24.20 7.35 23.62
CA ASP A 101 -25.50 6.97 23.06
C ASP A 101 -26.63 7.60 23.89
N PRO A 102 -27.53 8.42 23.29
CA PRO A 102 -28.64 9.02 24.02
C PRO A 102 -29.59 8.00 24.65
N LEU A 103 -29.64 6.77 24.12
CA LEU A 103 -30.47 5.69 24.65
C LEU A 103 -29.75 4.83 25.69
N ASN A 104 -28.42 4.78 25.66
CA ASN A 104 -27.60 3.98 26.57
C ASN A 104 -26.35 4.75 27.04
N PRO A 105 -26.52 5.84 27.82
CA PRO A 105 -25.40 6.71 28.21
C PRO A 105 -24.42 6.02 29.17
N ILE A 106 -23.12 6.17 28.90
CA ILE A 106 -22.03 5.59 29.69
C ILE A 106 -21.45 6.63 30.63
N SER A 107 -21.18 7.84 30.12
CA SER A 107 -20.58 8.90 30.93
C SER A 107 -21.55 9.44 31.97
N ARG A 108 -20.98 9.92 33.08
CA ARG A 108 -21.72 10.66 34.09
C ARG A 108 -22.35 11.93 33.50
N PHE A 109 -21.63 12.65 32.64
CA PHE A 109 -22.13 13.84 31.95
C PHE A 109 -23.45 13.58 31.22
N ALA A 110 -23.49 12.55 30.37
CA ALA A 110 -24.68 12.23 29.60
C ALA A 110 -25.83 11.75 30.50
N ARG A 111 -25.54 10.95 31.53
CA ARG A 111 -26.55 10.49 32.51
C ARG A 111 -27.18 11.65 33.28
N ASP A 112 -26.36 12.58 33.76
CA ASP A 112 -26.82 13.74 34.52
C ASP A 112 -27.66 14.67 33.62
N LEU A 113 -27.21 14.92 32.38
CA LEU A 113 -27.94 15.75 31.41
C LEU A 113 -29.28 15.14 30.99
N ILE A 114 -29.35 13.81 30.84
CA ILE A 114 -30.59 13.09 30.55
C ILE A 114 -31.53 13.10 31.76
N ALA A 115 -30.99 12.95 32.98
CA ALA A 115 -31.79 13.05 34.20
C ALA A 115 -32.37 14.45 34.40
N GLU A 116 -31.63 15.50 34.03
CA GLU A 116 -32.06 16.90 34.13
C GLU A 116 -33.10 17.27 33.07
N LYS A 117 -32.83 16.97 31.79
CA LYS A 117 -33.64 17.47 30.66
C LYS A 117 -34.67 16.47 30.11
N GLY A 118 -34.57 15.19 30.48
CA GLY A 118 -35.48 14.15 30.01
C GLY A 118 -35.57 14.09 28.48
N ASP A 119 -36.78 14.19 27.94
CA ASP A 119 -37.00 14.13 26.49
C ASP A 119 -36.52 15.38 25.73
N GLU A 120 -36.19 16.47 26.43
CA GLU A 120 -35.60 17.69 25.86
C GLU A 120 -34.07 17.63 25.79
N THR A 121 -33.43 16.52 26.21
CA THR A 121 -31.97 16.38 26.11
C THR A 121 -31.52 16.58 24.66
N PRO A 122 -30.62 17.53 24.39
CA PRO A 122 -30.14 17.79 23.05
C PRO A 122 -29.25 16.65 22.55
N ILE A 123 -29.40 16.30 21.27
CA ILE A 123 -28.57 15.32 20.58
C ILE A 123 -27.98 15.92 19.31
N SER A 124 -26.82 15.41 18.93
CA SER A 124 -26.13 15.71 17.68
C SER A 124 -25.86 14.43 16.91
N TRP A 125 -25.45 14.55 15.65
CA TRP A 125 -25.24 13.41 14.75
C TRP A 125 -23.78 13.31 14.33
N LEU A 126 -23.18 12.14 14.54
CA LEU A 126 -21.80 11.83 14.18
C LEU A 126 -21.78 11.10 12.84
N HIS A 127 -21.08 11.66 11.85
CA HIS A 127 -20.99 11.05 10.53
C HIS A 127 -19.99 9.88 10.52
N ARG A 128 -20.22 8.84 9.72
CA ARG A 128 -19.33 7.65 9.65
C ARG A 128 -17.86 7.97 9.42
N ASN A 129 -17.55 9.00 8.64
CA ASN A 129 -16.15 9.38 8.35
C ASN A 129 -15.40 9.87 9.59
N GLU A 130 -16.12 10.29 10.64
CA GLU A 130 -15.56 10.70 11.93
C GLU A 130 -15.43 9.53 12.92
N ARG A 131 -15.92 8.34 12.54
CA ARG A 131 -15.94 7.13 13.37
C ARG A 131 -14.72 6.23 13.12
N PHE A 132 -13.60 6.81 12.73
CA PHE A 132 -12.33 6.12 12.49
C PHE A 132 -11.19 6.79 13.26
N PHE A 133 -10.61 6.04 14.18
CA PHE A 133 -9.46 6.46 14.98
C PHE A 133 -8.27 5.58 14.66
N GLU A 134 -7.10 6.19 14.55
CA GLU A 134 -5.85 5.51 14.22
C GLU A 134 -4.74 5.99 15.13
N LYS A 135 -3.99 5.05 15.69
CA LYS A 135 -2.79 5.33 16.47
C LYS A 135 -1.65 4.42 16.02
N LEU A 136 -0.53 5.03 15.65
CA LEU A 136 0.73 4.31 15.50
C LEU A 136 1.28 3.98 16.89
N ALA A 137 1.58 2.70 17.13
CA ALA A 137 2.27 2.27 18.32
C ALA A 137 3.73 2.73 18.22
N THR A 138 4.16 3.49 19.21
CA THR A 138 5.54 3.91 19.38
C THR A 138 5.92 3.74 20.85
N PRO A 139 7.22 3.52 21.18
CA PRO A 139 7.63 3.26 22.55
C PRO A 139 7.34 4.41 23.54
N ASP A 140 7.15 5.63 23.04
CA ASP A 140 6.84 6.84 23.81
C ASP A 140 5.34 7.01 24.13
N VAL A 141 4.44 6.25 23.49
CA VAL A 141 3.01 6.27 23.82
C VAL A 141 2.81 5.93 25.29
N THR A 142 1.98 6.70 25.97
CA THR A 142 1.65 6.45 27.37
C THR A 142 0.24 5.87 27.53
N VAL A 143 -0.01 5.24 28.70
CA VAL A 143 -1.37 4.80 29.07
C VAL A 143 -2.32 5.99 29.13
N ALA A 144 -1.84 7.17 29.54
CA ALA A 144 -2.62 8.40 29.60
C ALA A 144 -3.12 8.85 28.22
N ASP A 145 -2.30 8.73 27.17
CA ASP A 145 -2.69 9.12 25.81
C ASP A 145 -3.84 8.25 25.27
N LEU A 146 -3.79 6.95 25.56
CA LEU A 146 -4.79 6.00 25.08
C LEU A 146 -6.05 5.99 25.93
N ILE A 147 -5.91 5.95 27.25
CA ILE A 147 -7.03 5.73 28.16
C ILE A 147 -7.48 7.04 28.80
N GLY A 148 -6.54 7.83 29.29
CA GLY A 148 -6.81 9.08 30.00
C GLY A 148 -6.04 9.16 31.31
N ASP A 149 -6.08 10.34 31.91
CA ASP A 149 -5.42 10.66 33.17
C ASP A 149 -6.25 11.63 33.99
N VAL A 150 -5.88 11.82 35.25
CA VAL A 150 -6.45 12.86 36.11
C VAL A 150 -5.80 14.19 35.78
N ASP A 151 -6.61 15.21 35.46
CA ASP A 151 -6.16 16.56 35.13
C ASP A 151 -6.13 17.46 36.39
N PRO A 152 -4.94 17.82 36.90
CA PRO A 152 -4.81 18.66 38.09
C PRO A 152 -5.35 20.08 37.89
N ILE A 153 -5.30 20.61 36.67
CA ILE A 153 -5.78 21.96 36.34
C ILE A 153 -7.30 21.97 36.37
N LYS A 154 -7.93 20.94 35.79
CA LYS A 154 -9.39 20.74 35.86
C LYS A 154 -9.87 20.57 37.30
N ALA A 155 -9.15 19.79 38.11
CA ALA A 155 -9.43 19.62 39.54
C ALA A 155 -9.37 20.95 40.32
N ALA A 156 -8.32 21.74 40.11
CA ALA A 156 -8.14 23.03 40.77
C ALA A 156 -9.22 24.05 40.38
N ASN A 157 -9.51 24.18 39.08
CA ASN A 157 -10.50 25.13 38.55
C ASN A 157 -11.92 24.82 39.03
N LEU A 158 -12.29 23.53 39.06
CA LEU A 158 -13.60 23.09 39.51
C LEU A 158 -13.68 22.91 41.04
N LYS A 159 -12.57 23.14 41.77
CA LYS A 159 -12.43 22.91 43.21
C LYS A 159 -12.88 21.50 43.63
N LEU A 160 -12.54 20.51 42.81
CA LEU A 160 -12.90 19.12 43.02
C LEU A 160 -11.75 18.33 43.64
N SER A 161 -12.11 17.32 44.43
CA SER A 161 -11.13 16.35 44.92
C SER A 161 -10.56 15.55 43.77
N TYR A 162 -9.31 15.11 43.90
CA TYR A 162 -8.73 14.13 42.99
C TYR A 162 -9.53 12.82 42.93
N ALA A 163 -10.38 12.56 43.95
CA ALA A 163 -11.33 11.46 44.06
C ALA A 163 -12.59 11.59 43.16
N ASP A 164 -12.78 12.73 42.48
CA ASP A 164 -13.97 13.01 41.68
C ASP A 164 -13.74 12.63 40.20
N ASP A 165 -14.60 11.79 39.63
CA ASP A 165 -14.46 11.34 38.24
C ASP A 165 -14.52 12.48 37.21
N ARG A 166 -15.07 13.64 37.56
CA ARG A 166 -15.10 14.83 36.69
C ARG A 166 -13.72 15.42 36.41
N VAL A 167 -12.71 15.09 37.22
CA VAL A 167 -11.33 15.54 36.99
C VAL A 167 -10.58 14.68 35.96
N ILE A 168 -11.22 13.63 35.45
CA ILE A 168 -10.65 12.77 34.41
C ILE A 168 -10.64 13.54 33.08
N HIS A 169 -9.51 13.43 32.38
CA HIS A 169 -9.34 13.76 30.98
C HIS A 169 -9.25 12.46 30.18
N PHE A 170 -10.21 12.23 29.28
CA PHE A 170 -10.25 11.01 28.48
C PHE A 170 -9.21 11.01 27.36
N GLY A 171 -8.51 9.89 27.24
CA GLY A 171 -7.59 9.60 26.13
C GLY A 171 -8.34 9.22 24.84
N MET A 172 -7.59 8.71 23.85
CA MET A 172 -8.14 8.41 22.52
C MET A 172 -9.20 7.29 22.53
N ILE A 173 -9.05 6.26 23.36
CA ILE A 173 -9.92 5.07 23.36
C ILE A 173 -11.33 5.42 23.85
N PRO A 174 -11.55 6.06 25.02
CA PRO A 174 -12.90 6.46 25.41
C PRO A 174 -13.56 7.41 24.41
N ARG A 175 -12.79 8.33 23.81
CA ARG A 175 -13.30 9.25 22.77
C ARG A 175 -13.72 8.52 21.49
N ALA A 176 -13.14 7.35 21.23
CA ALA A 176 -13.46 6.48 20.10
C ALA A 176 -14.58 5.47 20.41
N ASN A 177 -15.38 5.70 21.45
CA ASN A 177 -16.59 4.93 21.68
C ASN A 177 -17.51 4.95 20.44
N ARG A 178 -18.09 3.81 20.10
CA ARG A 178 -18.93 3.56 18.90
C ARG A 178 -18.19 3.79 17.58
N CYS A 179 -16.86 3.66 17.59
CA CYS A 179 -15.99 3.86 16.43
C CYS A 179 -15.06 2.65 16.17
N ILE A 180 -14.46 2.64 14.98
CA ILE A 180 -13.38 1.72 14.62
C ILE A 180 -12.07 2.31 15.15
N PHE A 181 -11.30 1.51 15.89
CA PHE A 181 -10.01 1.93 16.46
C PHE A 181 -8.88 1.05 15.94
N VAL A 182 -7.95 1.66 15.21
CA VAL A 182 -6.82 1.00 14.59
C VAL A 182 -5.54 1.28 15.39
N ILE A 183 -4.84 0.22 15.80
CA ILE A 183 -3.49 0.32 16.36
C ILE A 183 -2.51 -0.29 15.36
N ASN A 184 -1.65 0.54 14.79
CA ASN A 184 -0.61 0.09 13.87
C ASN A 184 0.67 -0.29 14.61
N GLU A 185 1.35 -1.33 14.11
CA GLU A 185 2.62 -1.84 14.66
C GLU A 185 2.51 -2.24 16.14
N LEU A 186 1.46 -2.99 16.49
CA LEU A 186 1.16 -3.40 17.87
C LEU A 186 2.39 -3.94 18.68
N PRO A 187 3.35 -4.70 18.09
CA PRO A 187 4.56 -5.12 18.79
C PRO A 187 5.42 -3.97 19.35
N ASP A 188 5.41 -2.78 18.73
CA ASP A 188 6.18 -1.61 19.20
C ASP A 188 5.57 -0.98 20.47
N LEU A 189 4.37 -1.41 20.87
CA LEU A 189 3.70 -0.93 22.07
C LEU A 189 4.24 -1.61 23.33
N GLN A 190 4.58 -0.83 24.36
CA GLN A 190 5.07 -1.37 25.63
C GLN A 190 4.09 -2.38 26.26
N ALA A 191 4.62 -3.46 26.85
CA ALA A 191 3.83 -4.54 27.44
C ALA A 191 2.76 -4.07 28.45
N ARG A 192 3.08 -3.06 29.28
CA ARG A 192 2.12 -2.48 30.24
C ARG A 192 0.87 -1.90 29.58
N ILE A 193 1.01 -1.36 28.37
CA ILE A 193 -0.09 -0.76 27.61
C ILE A 193 -0.89 -1.87 26.91
N GLN A 194 -0.21 -2.91 26.40
CA GLN A 194 -0.88 -4.09 25.87
C GLN A 194 -1.78 -4.79 26.92
N VAL A 195 -1.31 -4.86 28.18
CA VAL A 195 -2.11 -5.36 29.31
C VAL A 195 -3.31 -4.44 29.60
N ALA A 196 -3.14 -3.12 29.49
CA ALA A 196 -4.26 -2.19 29.65
C ALA A 196 -5.31 -2.36 28.54
N LEU A 197 -4.88 -2.57 27.28
CA LEU A 197 -5.77 -2.90 26.16
C LEU A 197 -6.51 -4.22 26.38
N PHE A 198 -5.84 -5.23 26.95
CA PHE A 198 -6.45 -6.51 27.28
C PHE A 198 -7.65 -6.35 28.24
N ASN A 199 -7.53 -5.51 29.28
CA ASN A 199 -8.62 -5.26 30.22
C ASN A 199 -9.84 -4.63 29.53
N ILE A 200 -9.60 -3.71 28.59
CA ILE A 200 -10.65 -3.07 27.79
C ILE A 200 -11.37 -4.09 26.91
N LEU A 201 -10.62 -4.99 26.24
CA LEU A 201 -11.19 -6.02 25.38
C LEU A 201 -11.96 -7.11 26.12
N GLN A 202 -11.59 -7.42 27.35
CA GLN A 202 -12.22 -8.50 28.12
C GLN A 202 -13.45 -8.03 28.91
N GLU A 203 -13.32 -6.94 29.67
CA GLU A 203 -14.31 -6.57 30.69
C GLU A 203 -15.02 -5.24 30.39
N GLY A 204 -14.52 -4.47 29.42
CA GLY A 204 -14.93 -3.07 29.23
C GLY A 204 -14.58 -2.20 30.44
N ASP A 205 -13.60 -2.62 31.25
CA ASP A 205 -13.17 -1.91 32.44
C ASP A 205 -11.97 -1.02 32.09
N ILE A 206 -12.04 0.25 32.47
CA ILE A 206 -10.98 1.22 32.31
C ILE A 206 -10.48 1.65 33.70
N GLN A 207 -9.17 1.55 33.92
CA GLN A 207 -8.55 2.00 35.15
C GLN A 207 -7.70 3.24 34.90
N ILE A 208 -8.02 4.34 35.59
CA ILE A 208 -7.32 5.62 35.49
C ILE A 208 -6.86 6.02 36.89
N ARG A 209 -5.54 6.01 37.14
CA ARG A 209 -4.87 6.46 38.40
C ARG A 209 -5.69 6.30 39.69
N GLY A 210 -6.11 5.07 40.00
CA GLY A 210 -6.85 4.74 41.24
C GLY A 210 -8.37 4.72 41.12
N PHE A 211 -8.94 5.29 40.05
CA PHE A 211 -10.34 5.08 39.67
C PHE A 211 -10.51 3.76 38.96
N LYS A 212 -11.37 2.90 39.52
CA LYS A 212 -11.95 1.78 38.77
C LYS A 212 -13.22 2.29 38.11
N LEU A 213 -13.10 2.79 36.87
CA LEU A 213 -14.23 3.30 36.11
C LEU A 213 -14.70 2.22 35.13
N ARG A 214 -15.91 1.71 35.33
CA ARG A 214 -16.50 0.75 34.39
C ARG A 214 -17.10 1.48 33.22
N MET A 215 -16.43 1.45 32.07
CA MET A 215 -16.85 2.11 30.83
C MET A 215 -16.99 1.06 29.74
N PRO A 216 -18.17 0.43 29.58
CA PRO A 216 -18.39 -0.59 28.56
C PRO A 216 -18.40 0.03 27.17
N LEU A 217 -17.23 0.41 26.66
CA LEU A 217 -17.05 1.04 25.37
C LEU A 217 -17.44 0.08 24.25
N ASP A 218 -18.21 0.57 23.30
CA ASP A 218 -18.62 -0.18 22.13
C ASP A 218 -17.65 0.09 20.98
N MET A 219 -16.71 -0.81 20.73
CA MET A 219 -15.61 -0.55 19.79
C MET A 219 -15.29 -1.75 18.91
N GLN A 220 -14.87 -1.45 17.68
CA GLN A 220 -14.23 -2.43 16.80
C GLN A 220 -12.72 -2.17 16.78
N PHE A 221 -11.95 -3.06 17.40
CA PHE A 221 -10.48 -2.98 17.32
C PHE A 221 -9.96 -3.67 16.06
N ILE A 222 -9.01 -3.01 15.41
CA ILE A 222 -8.20 -3.56 14.33
C ILE A 222 -6.73 -3.31 14.67
N PHE A 223 -5.95 -4.37 14.76
CA PHE A 223 -4.52 -4.30 15.00
C PHE A 223 -3.79 -4.56 13.68
N THR A 224 -2.65 -3.92 13.49
CA THR A 224 -1.73 -4.29 12.42
C THR A 224 -0.35 -4.59 12.99
N ALA A 225 0.33 -5.58 12.42
CA ALA A 225 1.67 -5.96 12.82
C ALA A 225 2.44 -6.62 11.68
N ASN A 226 3.77 -6.52 11.71
CA ASN A 226 4.66 -7.35 10.92
C ASN A 226 4.93 -8.68 11.66
N PRO A 227 4.77 -9.86 11.00
CA PRO A 227 5.13 -11.16 11.57
C PRO A 227 6.55 -11.24 12.13
N GLU A 228 7.54 -10.57 11.52
CA GLU A 228 8.95 -10.60 11.98
C GLU A 228 9.15 -9.84 13.30
N ASP A 229 8.30 -8.85 13.61
CA ASP A 229 8.43 -8.08 14.84
C ASP A 229 8.02 -8.90 16.08
N TYR A 230 7.30 -10.02 15.88
CA TYR A 230 6.95 -10.96 16.95
C TYR A 230 8.17 -11.67 17.54
N THR A 231 9.23 -11.86 16.76
CA THR A 231 10.45 -12.55 17.22
C THR A 231 11.48 -11.56 17.78
N ASN A 232 11.55 -10.34 17.24
CA ASN A 232 12.67 -9.43 17.48
C ASN A 232 12.36 -8.21 18.37
N ARG A 233 11.12 -7.69 18.36
CA ARG A 233 10.77 -6.41 19.02
C ARG A 233 9.86 -6.55 20.24
N GLY A 234 9.36 -7.75 20.48
CA GLY A 234 8.49 -8.08 21.59
C GLY A 234 7.27 -8.83 21.10
N SER A 235 6.99 -10.00 21.69
CA SER A 235 5.76 -10.72 21.40
C SER A 235 4.56 -9.93 21.92
N ILE A 236 3.46 -9.96 21.18
CA ILE A 236 2.16 -9.59 21.74
C ILE A 236 1.97 -10.42 23.01
N VAL A 237 1.67 -9.77 24.13
CA VAL A 237 1.43 -10.47 25.39
C VAL A 237 0.34 -11.53 25.17
N THR A 238 0.62 -12.78 25.55
CA THR A 238 -0.28 -13.92 25.32
C THR A 238 -1.74 -13.64 25.70
N PRO A 239 -2.04 -12.96 26.83
CA PRO A 239 -3.42 -12.61 27.17
C PRO A 239 -4.12 -11.76 26.12
N LEU A 240 -3.43 -10.79 25.51
CA LEU A 240 -3.98 -9.94 24.46
C LEU A 240 -4.19 -10.75 23.16
N LYS A 241 -3.21 -11.60 22.81
CA LYS A 241 -3.29 -12.47 21.63
C LYS A 241 -4.53 -13.37 21.69
N ASP A 242 -4.83 -13.96 22.86
CA ASP A 242 -5.99 -14.86 23.06
C ASP A 242 -7.35 -14.13 22.97
N ARG A 243 -7.37 -12.79 23.06
CA ARG A 243 -8.61 -11.98 22.96
C ARG A 243 -8.86 -11.41 21.57
N ILE A 244 -7.90 -11.51 20.67
CA ILE A 244 -8.08 -11.17 19.26
C ILE A 244 -8.70 -12.39 18.56
N GLY A 245 -9.97 -12.28 18.18
CA GLY A 245 -10.73 -13.42 17.65
C GLY A 245 -10.30 -13.87 16.25
N SER A 246 -9.71 -12.99 15.44
CA SER A 246 -9.26 -13.32 14.09
C SER A 246 -7.89 -12.74 13.79
N GLN A 247 -6.98 -13.58 13.32
CA GLN A 247 -5.69 -13.19 12.77
C GLN A 247 -5.72 -13.49 11.27
N ILE A 248 -5.46 -12.48 10.46
CA ILE A 248 -5.60 -12.53 9.00
C ILE A 248 -4.24 -12.20 8.40
N LEU A 249 -3.71 -13.12 7.59
CA LEU A 249 -2.43 -12.95 6.91
C LEU A 249 -2.66 -12.21 5.58
N THR A 250 -2.13 -11.01 5.47
CA THR A 250 -2.07 -10.26 4.21
C THR A 250 -0.83 -10.67 3.39
N HIS A 251 -0.86 -10.37 2.10
CA HIS A 251 0.23 -10.69 1.18
C HIS A 251 0.45 -9.57 0.16
N TYR A 252 1.58 -9.61 -0.54
CA TYR A 252 1.77 -8.78 -1.73
C TYR A 252 0.94 -9.31 -2.90
N PRO A 253 0.71 -8.49 -3.95
CA PRO A 253 0.03 -8.95 -5.16
C PRO A 253 0.67 -10.21 -5.74
N GLU A 254 -0.15 -11.21 -6.07
CA GLU A 254 0.32 -12.52 -6.57
C GLU A 254 0.67 -12.50 -8.06
N SER A 255 0.25 -11.47 -8.79
CA SER A 255 0.52 -11.34 -10.23
C SER A 255 0.84 -9.90 -10.64
N VAL A 256 1.60 -9.77 -11.73
CA VAL A 256 1.91 -8.50 -12.39
C VAL A 256 0.64 -7.72 -12.77
N ALA A 257 -0.41 -8.41 -13.23
CA ALA A 257 -1.67 -7.78 -13.62
C ALA A 257 -2.35 -7.07 -12.44
N ILE A 258 -2.38 -7.72 -11.26
CA ILE A 258 -2.92 -7.12 -10.03
C ILE A 258 -2.04 -5.95 -9.59
N ALA A 259 -0.71 -6.15 -9.57
CA ALA A 259 0.25 -5.12 -9.17
C ALA A 259 0.11 -3.86 -10.05
N ARG A 260 -0.02 -4.04 -11.37
CA ARG A 260 -0.24 -2.96 -12.33
C ARG A 260 -1.52 -2.17 -12.05
N THR A 261 -2.61 -2.87 -11.75
CA THR A 261 -3.88 -2.23 -11.40
C THR A 261 -3.73 -1.36 -10.15
N ILE A 262 -2.97 -1.84 -9.16
CA ILE A 262 -2.68 -1.07 -7.94
C ILE A 262 -1.83 0.16 -8.27
N THR A 263 -0.75 0.01 -9.03
CA THR A 263 0.11 1.14 -9.39
C THR A 263 -0.63 2.19 -10.21
N GLU A 264 -1.44 1.77 -11.19
CA GLU A 264 -2.27 2.69 -11.98
C GLU A 264 -3.31 3.44 -11.14
N GLN A 265 -3.85 2.80 -10.10
CA GLN A 265 -4.81 3.41 -9.18
C GLN A 265 -4.16 4.39 -8.20
N GLU A 266 -2.94 4.11 -7.73
CA GLU A 266 -2.31 4.84 -6.63
C GLU A 266 -1.30 5.90 -7.08
N ALA A 267 -0.73 5.78 -8.28
CA ALA A 267 0.25 6.76 -8.78
C ALA A 267 -0.39 8.14 -8.97
N LYS A 268 0.23 9.16 -8.40
CA LYS A 268 -0.29 10.54 -8.43
C LYS A 268 0.29 11.32 -9.59
N LEU A 269 0.01 10.84 -10.79
CA LEU A 269 0.45 11.50 -12.01
C LEU A 269 -0.43 12.71 -12.31
N ASP A 270 0.18 13.81 -12.76
CA ASP A 270 -0.57 14.98 -13.19
C ASP A 270 -1.26 14.75 -14.55
N GLU A 271 -2.38 15.43 -14.79
CA GLU A 271 -3.09 15.35 -16.08
C GLU A 271 -2.21 15.76 -17.26
N THR A 272 -1.29 16.71 -17.05
CA THR A 272 -0.37 17.15 -18.10
C THR A 272 0.62 16.04 -18.47
N GLN A 273 1.20 15.36 -17.48
CA GLN A 273 2.11 14.23 -17.67
C GLN A 273 1.42 13.09 -18.42
N HIS A 274 0.17 12.76 -18.06
CA HIS A 274 -0.62 11.75 -18.76
C HIS A 274 -0.88 12.07 -20.24
N LYS A 275 -1.02 13.36 -20.59
CA LYS A 275 -1.24 13.80 -21.97
C LYS A 275 0.06 13.88 -22.78
N LEU A 276 1.18 14.11 -22.10
CA LEU A 276 2.51 14.30 -22.69
C LEU A 276 3.22 12.97 -22.97
N VAL A 277 3.16 12.00 -22.05
CA VAL A 277 3.92 10.74 -22.15
C VAL A 277 3.00 9.57 -22.52
N HIS A 278 3.27 8.91 -23.65
CA HIS A 278 2.72 7.59 -23.96
C HIS A 278 3.52 6.50 -23.26
N VAL A 279 2.85 5.61 -22.52
CA VAL A 279 3.46 4.51 -21.77
C VAL A 279 3.13 3.18 -22.45
N PRO A 280 4.11 2.49 -23.06
CA PRO A 280 3.93 1.17 -23.63
C PRO A 280 3.41 0.16 -22.61
N SER A 281 2.57 -0.79 -23.03
CA SER A 281 2.01 -1.79 -22.10
C SER A 281 3.12 -2.61 -21.44
N LEU A 282 4.13 -3.01 -22.21
CA LEU A 282 5.27 -3.78 -21.71
C LEU A 282 6.10 -3.01 -20.67
N ALA A 283 6.17 -1.68 -20.77
CA ALA A 283 6.88 -0.88 -19.77
C ALA A 283 6.23 -1.01 -18.39
N LYS A 284 4.88 -1.03 -18.33
CA LYS A 284 4.15 -1.24 -17.09
C LYS A 284 4.41 -2.64 -16.53
N ASP A 285 4.46 -3.64 -17.40
CA ASP A 285 4.71 -5.02 -16.97
C ASP A 285 6.15 -5.20 -16.46
N ILE A 286 7.15 -4.60 -17.11
CA ILE A 286 8.56 -4.59 -16.64
C ILE A 286 8.65 -3.89 -15.28
N LEU A 287 8.02 -2.73 -15.13
CA LEU A 287 8.03 -1.96 -13.89
C LEU A 287 7.54 -2.80 -12.69
N GLU A 288 6.44 -3.51 -12.86
CA GLU A 288 5.92 -4.38 -11.80
C GLU A 288 6.81 -5.61 -11.61
N GLN A 289 7.29 -6.24 -12.69
CA GLN A 289 8.15 -7.41 -12.61
C GLN A 289 9.42 -7.15 -11.78
N ILE A 290 9.99 -5.95 -11.83
CA ILE A 290 11.12 -5.55 -10.95
C ILE A 290 10.80 -5.78 -9.48
N SER A 291 9.56 -5.52 -9.04
CA SER A 291 9.14 -5.75 -7.66
C SER A 291 9.03 -7.23 -7.30
N PHE A 292 8.77 -8.10 -8.27
CA PHE A 292 8.77 -9.55 -8.06
C PHE A 292 10.21 -10.07 -7.99
N GLU A 293 11.07 -9.68 -8.92
CA GLU A 293 12.50 -10.02 -8.89
C GLU A 293 13.16 -9.55 -7.58
N ALA A 294 12.78 -8.37 -7.10
CA ALA A 294 13.31 -7.81 -5.85
C ALA A 294 12.94 -8.64 -4.61
N ARG A 295 11.78 -9.30 -4.59
CA ARG A 295 11.34 -10.17 -3.47
C ARG A 295 12.03 -11.54 -3.48
N ASP A 296 12.49 -11.97 -4.65
CA ASP A 296 13.18 -13.26 -4.81
C ASP A 296 14.71 -13.09 -4.84
N SER A 297 15.20 -11.85 -4.79
CA SER A 297 16.62 -11.51 -4.88
C SER A 297 17.38 -11.82 -3.59
N GLU A 298 18.50 -12.51 -3.70
CA GLU A 298 19.42 -12.79 -2.60
C GLU A 298 20.11 -11.53 -2.05
N TYR A 299 20.16 -10.45 -2.82
CA TYR A 299 20.76 -9.17 -2.42
C TYR A 299 19.85 -8.29 -1.57
N ILE A 300 18.60 -8.69 -1.34
CA ILE A 300 17.57 -7.87 -0.70
C ILE A 300 17.08 -8.52 0.59
N ASP A 301 16.87 -7.70 1.62
CA ASP A 301 16.28 -8.18 2.87
C ASP A 301 14.77 -8.37 2.74
N ASN A 302 14.38 -9.63 2.56
CA ASN A 302 12.98 -10.05 2.48
C ASN A 302 12.17 -9.75 3.74
N LYS A 303 12.81 -9.60 4.90
CA LYS A 303 12.12 -9.27 6.17
C LYS A 303 11.65 -7.83 6.21
N SER A 304 12.39 -6.93 5.55
CA SER A 304 12.02 -5.53 5.38
C SER A 304 10.89 -5.36 4.35
N GLY A 305 10.85 -6.25 3.35
CA GLY A 305 9.77 -6.42 2.39
C GLY A 305 9.75 -5.37 1.26
N VAL A 306 9.45 -5.82 0.04
CA VAL A 306 9.37 -4.95 -1.15
C VAL A 306 7.91 -4.53 -1.41
N SER A 307 7.57 -3.34 -0.92
CA SER A 307 6.20 -2.83 -0.97
C SER A 307 5.79 -2.29 -2.34
N ALA A 308 4.47 -2.24 -2.60
CA ALA A 308 3.91 -1.58 -3.79
C ALA A 308 4.29 -0.09 -3.91
N ARG A 309 4.73 0.55 -2.81
CA ARG A 309 5.25 1.93 -2.87
C ARG A 309 6.52 2.05 -3.72
N MET A 310 7.29 0.96 -3.89
CA MET A 310 8.44 0.95 -4.78
C MET A 310 7.99 1.13 -6.24
N SER A 311 7.06 0.29 -6.72
CA SER A 311 6.56 0.38 -8.11
C SER A 311 5.81 1.69 -8.35
N ILE A 312 5.03 2.18 -7.39
CA ILE A 312 4.35 3.49 -7.49
C ILE A 312 5.37 4.63 -7.68
N THR A 313 6.34 4.77 -6.79
CA THR A 313 7.36 5.83 -6.91
C THR A 313 8.26 5.63 -8.13
N ALA A 314 8.57 4.39 -8.49
CA ALA A 314 9.31 4.10 -9.71
C ALA A 314 8.51 4.51 -10.96
N TYR A 315 7.18 4.33 -10.99
CA TYR A 315 6.34 4.80 -12.10
C TYR A 315 6.35 6.33 -12.21
N GLU A 316 6.21 7.03 -11.09
CA GLU A 316 6.25 8.50 -11.02
C GLU A 316 7.60 9.04 -11.54
N ASN A 317 8.71 8.42 -11.13
CA ASN A 317 10.05 8.76 -11.63
C ASN A 317 10.21 8.44 -13.13
N LEU A 318 9.67 7.32 -13.60
CA LEU A 318 9.74 6.90 -14.99
C LEU A 318 9.02 7.89 -15.91
N MET A 319 7.82 8.32 -15.51
CA MET A 319 7.06 9.38 -16.18
C MET A 319 7.84 10.70 -16.19
N SER A 320 8.39 11.10 -15.04
CA SER A 320 9.20 12.32 -14.91
C SER A 320 10.48 12.29 -15.75
N THR A 321 11.05 11.10 -15.96
CA THR A 321 12.24 10.91 -16.81
C THR A 321 11.92 11.17 -18.28
N ALA A 322 10.82 10.58 -18.78
CA ALA A 322 10.35 10.82 -20.14
C ALA A 322 9.92 12.28 -20.36
N GLU A 323 9.21 12.87 -19.39
CA GLU A 323 8.81 14.28 -19.42
C GLU A 323 10.03 15.20 -19.49
N ARG A 324 11.03 15.00 -18.63
CA ARG A 324 12.26 15.80 -18.64
C ARG A 324 12.96 15.75 -20.00
N ARG A 325 13.00 14.57 -20.63
CA ARG A 325 13.57 14.39 -21.97
C ARG A 325 12.75 15.16 -23.02
N ALA A 326 11.42 15.08 -22.97
CA ALA A 326 10.54 15.81 -23.87
C ALA A 326 10.70 17.33 -23.75
N LEU A 327 10.76 17.85 -22.52
CA LEU A 327 10.95 19.28 -22.24
C LEU A 327 12.28 19.79 -22.78
N LYS A 328 13.37 19.03 -22.58
CA LYS A 328 14.69 19.37 -23.14
C LYS A 328 14.69 19.38 -24.68
N ALA A 329 13.99 18.42 -25.29
CA ALA A 329 13.86 18.34 -26.74
C ALA A 329 12.86 19.35 -27.31
N GLY A 330 12.12 20.09 -26.47
CA GLY A 330 11.11 21.06 -26.89
C GLY A 330 9.91 20.42 -27.58
N VAL A 331 9.53 19.19 -27.18
CA VAL A 331 8.39 18.45 -27.77
C VAL A 331 7.25 18.29 -26.78
N ASP A 332 6.02 18.44 -27.28
CA ASP A 332 4.79 18.36 -26.45
C ASP A 332 4.33 16.92 -26.18
N LYS A 333 4.90 15.94 -26.88
CA LYS A 333 4.58 14.53 -26.75
C LYS A 333 5.83 13.67 -26.89
N THR A 334 5.88 12.62 -26.09
CA THR A 334 6.96 11.63 -26.13
C THR A 334 6.43 10.23 -25.85
N THR A 335 7.18 9.22 -26.26
CA THR A 335 6.97 7.83 -25.82
C THR A 335 8.02 7.43 -24.82
N LEU A 336 7.61 6.74 -23.75
CA LEU A 336 8.52 6.15 -22.78
C LEU A 336 9.42 5.10 -23.44
N ARG A 337 10.72 5.12 -23.13
CA ARG A 337 11.75 4.24 -23.68
C ARG A 337 12.27 3.27 -22.62
N LEU A 338 12.90 2.18 -23.03
CA LEU A 338 13.51 1.27 -22.06
C LEU A 338 14.72 1.91 -21.39
N SER A 339 15.48 2.75 -22.11
CA SER A 339 16.55 3.59 -21.55
C SER A 339 16.07 4.56 -20.45
N ASP A 340 14.79 4.96 -20.44
CA ASP A 340 14.24 5.82 -19.38
C ASP A 340 14.18 5.08 -18.02
N PHE A 341 14.27 3.74 -17.98
CA PHE A 341 14.27 2.95 -16.73
C PHE A 341 15.46 3.23 -15.81
N ILE A 342 16.54 3.82 -16.30
CA ILE A 342 17.65 4.27 -15.45
C ILE A 342 17.16 5.32 -14.43
N GLY A 343 16.15 6.11 -14.81
CA GLY A 343 15.56 7.14 -13.95
C GLY A 343 14.86 6.58 -12.71
N ILE A 344 14.53 5.28 -12.67
CA ILE A 344 13.86 4.66 -11.52
C ILE A 344 14.85 4.12 -10.48
N ILE A 345 16.15 4.06 -10.78
CA ILE A 345 17.17 3.55 -9.84
C ILE A 345 17.05 4.22 -8.46
N PRO A 346 16.94 5.57 -8.33
CA PRO A 346 16.78 6.21 -7.02
C PRO A 346 15.50 5.77 -6.27
N ALA A 347 14.43 5.43 -6.99
CA ALA A 347 13.19 4.95 -6.40
C ALA A 347 13.34 3.53 -5.84
N ILE A 348 14.12 2.67 -6.50
CA ILE A 348 14.44 1.32 -6.02
C ILE A 348 15.35 1.41 -4.78
N THR A 349 16.48 2.11 -4.90
CA THR A 349 17.49 2.16 -3.82
C THR A 349 16.98 2.85 -2.56
N GLY A 350 16.01 3.77 -2.67
CA GLY A 350 15.40 4.43 -1.51
C GLY A 350 14.27 3.65 -0.83
N LYS A 351 13.88 2.48 -1.35
CA LYS A 351 12.70 1.71 -0.89
C LYS A 351 13.01 0.25 -0.57
N VAL A 352 14.21 -0.21 -0.88
CA VAL A 352 14.68 -1.57 -0.69
C VAL A 352 15.84 -1.55 0.29
N GLU A 353 15.81 -2.46 1.25
CA GLU A 353 16.93 -2.69 2.18
C GLU A 353 17.79 -3.81 1.62
N LEU A 354 19.11 -3.59 1.56
CA LEU A 354 20.06 -4.57 1.06
C LEU A 354 20.59 -5.44 2.20
N VAL A 355 20.86 -6.71 1.88
CA VAL A 355 21.70 -7.54 2.77
C VAL A 355 23.18 -7.21 2.54
N TYR A 356 24.06 -7.80 3.35
CA TYR A 356 25.49 -7.56 3.27
C TYR A 356 26.08 -7.79 1.87
N GLU A 357 25.66 -8.86 1.19
CA GLU A 357 26.05 -9.18 -0.18
C GLU A 357 25.59 -8.09 -1.18
N GLY A 358 24.39 -7.55 -0.99
CA GLY A 358 23.86 -6.46 -1.82
C GLY A 358 24.60 -5.14 -1.62
N GLU A 359 25.00 -4.84 -0.38
CA GLU A 359 25.83 -3.68 -0.05
C GLU A 359 27.22 -3.76 -0.70
N GLN A 360 27.79 -4.97 -0.84
CA GLN A 360 29.07 -5.17 -1.53
C GLN A 360 28.98 -4.91 -3.05
N GLU A 361 27.90 -5.35 -3.69
CA GLU A 361 27.64 -5.07 -5.11
C GLU A 361 27.35 -3.58 -5.34
N GLY A 362 26.71 -2.93 -4.36
CA GLY A 362 26.31 -1.53 -4.39
C GLY A 362 24.88 -1.34 -4.89
N ALA A 363 24.14 -0.47 -4.21
CA ALA A 363 22.70 -0.31 -4.42
C ALA A 363 22.29 -0.01 -5.88
N ALA A 364 23.07 0.81 -6.58
CA ALA A 364 22.79 1.14 -7.99
C ALA A 364 22.99 -0.07 -8.92
N ALA A 365 23.99 -0.91 -8.65
CA ALA A 365 24.24 -2.13 -9.42
C ALA A 365 23.13 -3.16 -9.16
N VAL A 366 22.73 -3.35 -7.90
CA VAL A 366 21.59 -4.21 -7.55
C VAL A 366 20.33 -3.76 -8.28
N ALA A 367 20.01 -2.46 -8.26
CA ALA A 367 18.85 -1.92 -8.97
C ALA A 367 18.90 -2.19 -10.50
N GLN A 368 20.06 -2.05 -11.13
CA GLN A 368 20.24 -2.38 -12.54
C GLN A 368 20.06 -3.87 -12.82
N ASN A 369 20.59 -4.72 -11.94
CA ASN A 369 20.43 -6.18 -12.03
C ASN A 369 18.95 -6.57 -11.94
N LEU A 370 18.15 -5.92 -11.08
CA LEU A 370 16.71 -6.18 -10.99
C LEU A 370 15.97 -5.82 -12.28
N ILE A 371 16.32 -4.69 -12.92
CA ILE A 371 15.77 -4.30 -14.22
C ILE A 371 16.13 -5.36 -15.28
N GLY A 372 17.38 -5.80 -15.30
CA GLY A 372 17.86 -6.88 -16.19
C GLY A 372 17.12 -8.20 -15.96
N SER A 373 16.97 -8.63 -14.71
CA SER A 373 16.22 -9.83 -14.33
C SER A 373 14.76 -9.74 -14.79
N ALA A 374 14.11 -8.58 -14.61
CA ALA A 374 12.72 -8.40 -15.04
C ALA A 374 12.58 -8.55 -16.56
N ILE A 375 13.51 -7.96 -17.32
CA ILE A 375 13.57 -8.12 -18.78
C ILE A 375 13.78 -9.59 -19.16
N ARG A 376 14.72 -10.26 -18.51
CA ARG A 376 15.03 -11.67 -18.75
C ARG A 376 13.84 -12.59 -18.47
N THR A 377 13.07 -12.30 -17.42
CA THR A 377 11.86 -13.06 -17.07
C THR A 377 10.74 -12.87 -18.09
N LEU A 378 10.53 -11.63 -18.57
CA LEU A 378 9.48 -11.32 -19.53
C LEU A 378 9.85 -11.68 -20.98
N PHE A 379 11.13 -11.71 -21.34
CA PHE A 379 11.59 -11.97 -22.70
C PHE A 379 11.01 -13.27 -23.32
N PRO A 380 11.09 -14.45 -22.67
CA PRO A 380 10.59 -15.70 -23.25
C PRO A 380 9.05 -15.79 -23.30
N THR A 381 8.31 -14.90 -22.65
CA THR A 381 6.84 -14.87 -22.75
C THR A 381 6.36 -14.15 -24.02
N LEU A 382 7.23 -13.30 -24.59
CA LEU A 382 6.93 -12.46 -25.75
C LEU A 382 7.69 -12.89 -27.02
N LEU A 383 8.86 -13.48 -26.86
CA LEU A 383 9.78 -13.78 -27.96
C LEU A 383 10.32 -15.22 -27.82
N PRO A 384 10.84 -15.83 -28.91
CA PRO A 384 11.46 -17.14 -28.83
C PRO A 384 12.53 -17.22 -27.74
N LYS A 385 12.44 -18.23 -26.89
CA LYS A 385 13.42 -18.44 -25.82
C LYS A 385 14.83 -18.58 -26.39
N ILE A 386 15.79 -17.93 -25.73
CA ILE A 386 17.22 -18.08 -26.01
C ILE A 386 17.74 -19.23 -25.15
N GLU A 387 18.21 -20.30 -25.79
CA GLU A 387 18.73 -21.46 -25.09
C GLU A 387 20.15 -21.21 -24.57
N LYS A 388 20.47 -21.77 -23.40
CA LYS A 388 21.80 -21.61 -22.79
C LYS A 388 22.89 -22.32 -23.58
N LEU A 389 22.53 -23.37 -24.31
CA LEU A 389 23.44 -24.19 -25.11
C LEU A 389 22.88 -24.28 -26.52
N GLU A 390 23.61 -23.72 -27.47
CA GLU A 390 23.30 -23.77 -28.89
C GLU A 390 24.42 -24.53 -29.60
N LYS A 391 24.08 -25.27 -30.66
CA LYS A 391 25.13 -25.83 -31.52
C LYS A 391 25.83 -24.66 -32.23
N PRO A 392 27.17 -24.69 -32.38
CA PRO A 392 27.94 -23.57 -32.93
C PRO A 392 27.40 -22.98 -34.24
N ASP A 393 26.78 -23.81 -35.09
CA ASP A 393 26.27 -23.42 -36.42
C ASP A 393 24.74 -23.44 -36.53
N ALA A 394 24.01 -23.54 -35.41
CA ALA A 394 22.54 -23.53 -35.46
C ALA A 394 22.01 -22.11 -35.67
N LYS A 395 21.37 -21.86 -36.81
CA LYS A 395 20.68 -20.59 -37.05
C LYS A 395 19.51 -20.43 -36.09
N THR A 396 19.58 -19.41 -35.24
CA THR A 396 18.53 -19.05 -34.28
C THR A 396 17.67 -17.91 -34.83
N PRO A 397 16.51 -17.62 -34.23
CA PRO A 397 15.73 -16.44 -34.58
C PRO A 397 16.52 -15.12 -34.49
N TYR A 398 17.58 -15.07 -33.68
CA TYR A 398 18.36 -13.86 -33.40
C TYR A 398 19.71 -13.81 -34.15
N SER A 399 20.06 -14.84 -34.92
CA SER A 399 21.35 -14.91 -35.62
C SER A 399 21.58 -13.71 -36.53
N ASP A 400 20.60 -13.34 -37.36
CA ASP A 400 20.72 -12.22 -38.30
C ASP A 400 20.92 -10.88 -37.56
N LEU A 401 20.34 -10.74 -36.36
CA LEU A 401 20.50 -9.56 -35.52
C LEU A 401 21.89 -9.51 -34.88
N ILE A 402 22.39 -10.64 -34.39
CA ILE A 402 23.74 -10.74 -33.81
C ILE A 402 24.80 -10.46 -34.90
N GLU A 403 24.63 -11.02 -36.09
CA GLU A 403 25.52 -10.80 -37.25
C GLU A 403 25.56 -9.31 -37.65
N TRP A 404 24.43 -8.60 -37.58
CA TRP A 404 24.39 -7.15 -37.84
C TRP A 404 25.31 -6.38 -36.87
N PHE A 405 25.28 -6.69 -35.58
CA PHE A 405 26.17 -6.08 -34.57
C PHE A 405 27.64 -6.49 -34.70
N PHE A 406 27.93 -7.62 -35.34
CA PHE A 406 29.32 -7.99 -35.69
C PHE A 406 29.86 -7.19 -36.87
N ALA A 407 29.00 -6.88 -37.85
CA ALA A 407 29.39 -6.15 -39.05
C ALA A 407 29.47 -4.64 -38.81
N GLU A 408 28.59 -4.10 -37.95
CA GLU A 408 28.48 -2.67 -37.68
C GLU A 408 29.16 -2.29 -36.37
N SER A 409 30.06 -1.30 -36.40
CA SER A 409 30.91 -0.95 -35.26
C SER A 409 30.35 0.14 -34.33
N GLY A 410 29.11 0.60 -34.53
CA GLY A 410 28.62 1.81 -33.85
C GLY A 410 27.11 1.92 -33.75
N PHE A 411 26.51 1.23 -32.79
CA PHE A 411 25.13 1.46 -32.37
C PHE A 411 25.11 2.12 -30.99
N GLU A 412 24.61 3.36 -30.94
CA GLU A 412 24.55 4.17 -29.73
C GLU A 412 23.15 4.76 -29.53
N LEU A 413 22.58 4.58 -28.34
CA LEU A 413 21.34 5.22 -27.92
C LEU A 413 21.65 6.32 -26.93
N LEU A 414 21.44 7.57 -27.33
CA LEU A 414 21.66 8.74 -26.46
C LEU A 414 20.48 8.97 -25.52
N ASP A 415 20.78 9.42 -24.29
CA ASP A 415 19.77 9.67 -23.25
C ASP A 415 18.81 10.80 -23.65
N ASP A 416 19.36 11.89 -24.16
CA ASP A 416 18.62 13.11 -24.50
C ASP A 416 18.17 13.12 -25.98
N ALA A 417 18.30 12.01 -26.72
CA ALA A 417 17.84 11.92 -28.12
C ALA A 417 16.35 12.25 -28.24
N SER A 418 15.97 13.01 -29.27
CA SER A 418 14.57 13.22 -29.64
C SER A 418 13.92 11.90 -30.09
N ASP A 419 12.59 11.83 -30.08
CA ASP A 419 11.88 10.62 -30.54
C ASP A 419 12.19 10.27 -31.99
N LYS A 420 12.45 11.28 -32.84
CA LYS A 420 12.83 11.06 -34.24
C LYS A 420 14.22 10.43 -34.36
N GLU A 421 15.20 10.93 -33.61
CA GLU A 421 16.56 10.39 -33.61
C GLU A 421 16.58 8.96 -33.07
N TYR A 422 15.89 8.73 -31.95
CA TYR A 422 15.75 7.41 -31.35
C TYR A 422 15.12 6.39 -32.32
N GLN A 423 14.06 6.79 -33.04
CA GLN A 423 13.44 5.95 -34.06
C GLN A 423 14.37 5.67 -35.23
N ALA A 424 15.06 6.69 -35.75
CA ALA A 424 16.00 6.54 -36.85
C ALA A 424 17.13 5.54 -36.51
N ILE A 425 17.73 5.66 -35.32
CA ILE A 425 18.80 4.76 -34.87
C ILE A 425 18.28 3.30 -34.76
N LEU A 426 17.07 3.09 -34.25
CA LEU A 426 16.49 1.74 -34.16
C LEU A 426 16.05 1.16 -35.52
N ASP A 427 15.74 2.01 -36.49
CA ASP A 427 15.36 1.61 -37.85
C ASP A 427 16.57 1.20 -38.71
N GLU A 428 17.80 1.60 -38.34
CA GLU A 428 19.04 1.10 -38.95
C GLU A 428 19.24 -0.41 -38.74
N VAL A 429 18.73 -0.93 -37.62
CA VAL A 429 18.83 -2.35 -37.25
C VAL A 429 17.71 -3.16 -37.93
N THR A 430 17.82 -3.32 -39.25
CA THR A 430 16.78 -3.97 -40.07
C THR A 430 16.32 -5.37 -39.60
N PRO A 431 17.17 -6.23 -38.97
CA PRO A 431 16.68 -7.51 -38.44
C PRO A 431 15.62 -7.39 -37.34
N LEU A 432 15.55 -6.26 -36.62
CA LEU A 432 14.51 -6.03 -35.60
C LEU A 432 13.10 -5.99 -36.21
N ASP A 433 12.94 -5.38 -37.39
CA ASP A 433 11.64 -5.33 -38.07
C ASP A 433 11.16 -6.71 -38.52
N VAL A 434 12.10 -7.57 -38.92
CA VAL A 434 11.80 -8.96 -39.30
C VAL A 434 11.32 -9.74 -38.08
N LEU A 435 11.98 -9.58 -36.94
CA LEU A 435 11.58 -10.20 -35.67
C LEU A 435 10.20 -9.74 -35.22
N LEU A 436 9.94 -8.42 -35.24
CA LEU A 436 8.65 -7.86 -34.84
C LEU A 436 7.51 -8.37 -35.74
N LYS A 437 7.67 -8.34 -37.06
CA LYS A 437 6.65 -8.83 -37.99
C LYS A 437 6.33 -10.31 -37.79
N LYS A 438 7.33 -11.10 -37.39
CA LYS A 438 7.18 -12.55 -37.22
C LYS A 438 6.57 -12.94 -35.87
N TYR A 439 7.04 -12.33 -34.79
CA TYR A 439 6.71 -12.75 -33.42
C TYR A 439 5.75 -11.81 -32.69
N GLN A 440 5.61 -10.57 -33.15
CA GLN A 440 4.75 -9.54 -32.57
C GLN A 440 3.88 -8.82 -33.62
N PRO A 441 3.16 -9.55 -34.52
CA PRO A 441 2.43 -8.92 -35.63
C PRO A 441 1.24 -8.04 -35.22
N GLN A 442 0.73 -8.25 -34.00
CA GLN A 442 -0.42 -7.50 -33.44
C GLN A 442 0.00 -6.35 -32.52
N LEU A 443 1.30 -6.08 -32.40
CA LEU A 443 1.80 -5.01 -31.55
C LEU A 443 1.38 -3.64 -32.11
N ASP A 444 0.86 -2.77 -31.24
CA ASP A 444 0.51 -1.39 -31.61
C ASP A 444 1.76 -0.69 -32.17
N LYS A 445 1.58 0.07 -33.25
CA LYS A 445 2.64 0.86 -33.89
C LYS A 445 3.34 1.79 -32.90
N LYS A 446 2.61 2.31 -31.90
CA LYS A 446 3.18 3.19 -30.86
C LYS A 446 4.17 2.47 -29.93
N ASP A 447 4.05 1.16 -29.78
CA ASP A 447 4.87 0.36 -28.86
C ASP A 447 6.02 -0.37 -29.59
N GLN A 448 6.08 -0.30 -30.92
CA GLN A 448 7.08 -1.02 -31.73
C GLN A 448 8.52 -0.67 -31.35
N TYR A 449 8.84 0.62 -31.21
CA TYR A 449 10.19 1.05 -30.88
C TYR A 449 10.61 0.64 -29.46
N PHE A 450 9.69 0.66 -28.50
CA PHE A 450 9.95 0.11 -27.16
C PHE A 450 10.26 -1.39 -27.24
N MET A 451 9.53 -2.15 -28.05
CA MET A 451 9.80 -3.57 -28.26
C MET A 451 11.14 -3.82 -28.98
N LYS A 452 11.52 -2.98 -29.95
CA LYS A 452 12.84 -3.04 -30.60
C LYS A 452 13.96 -2.92 -29.55
N GLU A 453 13.87 -1.92 -28.68
CA GLU A 453 14.85 -1.73 -27.60
C GLU A 453 14.81 -2.88 -26.58
N PHE A 454 13.63 -3.39 -26.23
CA PHE A 454 13.46 -4.55 -25.36
C PHE A 454 14.14 -5.80 -25.91
N ILE A 455 14.09 -6.04 -27.22
CA ILE A 455 14.81 -7.15 -27.87
C ILE A 455 16.32 -7.00 -27.63
N LEU A 456 16.87 -5.80 -27.85
CA LEU A 456 18.30 -5.53 -27.68
C LEU A 456 18.74 -5.73 -26.23
N TRP A 457 17.99 -5.18 -25.26
CA TRP A 457 18.27 -5.39 -23.85
C TRP A 457 18.15 -6.86 -23.46
N GLY A 458 17.15 -7.57 -23.95
CA GLY A 458 17.03 -9.01 -23.74
C GLY A 458 18.27 -9.76 -24.22
N LEU A 459 18.77 -9.48 -25.43
CA LEU A 459 20.01 -10.08 -25.92
C LEU A 459 21.22 -9.78 -25.02
N VAL A 460 21.27 -8.60 -24.39
CA VAL A 460 22.31 -8.26 -23.41
C VAL A 460 22.18 -9.13 -22.16
N GLU A 461 20.98 -9.28 -21.60
CA GLU A 461 20.73 -10.10 -20.40
C GLU A 461 20.99 -11.61 -20.65
N TYR A 462 20.86 -12.05 -21.90
CA TYR A 462 21.24 -13.39 -22.34
C TYR A 462 22.70 -13.50 -22.82
N LYS A 463 23.52 -12.45 -22.64
CA LYS A 463 24.94 -12.39 -22.99
C LYS A 463 25.22 -12.67 -24.48
N LYS A 464 24.28 -12.31 -25.36
CA LYS A 464 24.43 -12.36 -26.82
C LYS A 464 24.96 -11.04 -27.38
N LEU A 465 24.68 -9.93 -26.70
CA LEU A 465 25.24 -8.60 -26.94
C LEU A 465 25.84 -8.06 -25.64
N SER A 466 26.70 -7.04 -25.74
CA SER A 466 27.13 -6.24 -24.59
C SER A 466 26.47 -4.86 -24.62
N LYS A 467 26.26 -4.27 -23.44
CA LYS A 467 25.80 -2.89 -23.27
C LYS A 467 26.76 -2.16 -22.35
N ASP A 468 27.41 -1.13 -22.87
CA ASP A 468 28.31 -0.28 -22.09
C ASP A 468 27.68 1.12 -21.94
N ARG A 469 27.73 1.65 -20.72
CA ARG A 469 27.28 3.02 -20.41
C ARG A 469 28.41 4.00 -20.69
N PHE A 470 28.12 5.10 -21.37
CA PHE A 470 29.01 6.25 -21.49
C PHE A 470 28.30 7.52 -21.00
N ALA A 471 28.98 8.67 -21.06
CA ALA A 471 28.52 9.90 -20.41
C ALA A 471 27.15 10.42 -20.90
N GLN A 472 26.73 10.08 -22.12
CA GLN A 472 25.52 10.63 -22.76
C GLN A 472 24.55 9.54 -23.26
N GLY A 473 24.79 8.26 -22.96
CA GLY A 473 23.97 7.18 -23.47
C GLY A 473 24.52 5.77 -23.27
N HIS A 474 24.02 4.85 -24.09
CA HIS A 474 24.42 3.45 -24.13
C HIS A 474 24.95 3.06 -25.48
N GLN A 475 26.00 2.23 -25.48
CA GLN A 475 26.52 1.61 -26.68
C GLN A 475 26.26 0.10 -26.61
N PHE A 476 25.70 -0.45 -27.69
CA PHE A 476 25.51 -1.90 -27.83
C PHE A 476 26.55 -2.43 -28.81
N LYS A 477 27.19 -3.54 -28.44
CA LYS A 477 28.22 -4.19 -29.26
C LYS A 477 28.05 -5.69 -29.27
N ASP A 478 28.72 -6.33 -30.21
CA ASP A 478 28.99 -7.75 -30.10
C ASP A 478 29.86 -8.05 -28.86
N MET A 479 29.77 -9.29 -28.37
CA MET A 479 30.49 -9.69 -27.16
C MET A 479 32.02 -9.60 -27.31
N TYR A 480 32.57 -9.90 -28.50
CA TYR A 480 34.02 -9.95 -28.74
C TYR A 480 34.62 -8.55 -28.91
N GLY A 481 33.92 -7.62 -29.56
CA GLY A 481 34.30 -6.21 -29.65
C GLY A 481 34.43 -5.54 -28.27
N SER A 482 33.59 -5.92 -27.31
CA SER A 482 33.66 -5.40 -25.94
C SER A 482 34.93 -5.80 -25.20
N TYR A 483 35.39 -7.05 -25.36
CA TYR A 483 36.62 -7.57 -24.72
C TYR A 483 37.87 -6.87 -25.24
N ILE A 484 37.93 -6.57 -26.55
CA ILE A 484 39.07 -5.88 -27.16
C ILE A 484 39.12 -4.41 -26.76
N SER A 485 37.96 -3.75 -26.56
CA SER A 485 37.89 -2.33 -26.18
C SER A 485 38.21 -2.03 -24.70
N LYS A 486 38.27 -3.07 -23.85
CA LYS A 486 38.57 -2.97 -22.40
C LYS A 486 40.01 -3.37 -22.04
N LEU A 487 40.80 -3.79 -23.04
CA LEU A 487 42.26 -3.92 -22.98
C LEU A 487 42.91 -2.59 -23.38
#